data_AF-A0AAE4M5K2-F1
#
_entry.id   AF-A0AAE4M5K2-F1
#
_cell.length_a   1.000
_cell.length_b   1.000
_cell.length_c   1.000
_cell.angle_alpha   90.00
_cell.angle_beta   90.00
_cell.angle_gamma   90.00
#
_symmetry.space_group_name_H-M   'P 1'
#
loop_
_entity.id
_entity.type
_entity.pdbx_description
1 polymer ?
#
loop_
_entity_poly.entity_id
_entity_poly.type
_entity_poly.pdbx_seq_one_letter_code
_entity_poly.pdbx_strand_id
1 'polypeptide(L)'
;MSINEKQYLHEMGISTWELVHPDRLAGYQSPKIDLQSSCKLLLISPVCPENETAVLFENILKSMKLTLDQALHIEPERFPLLGQHELEWVWFTGCEAEVLPDTKQLTSPLLQDVDGNTQQKRALWQQICSYNNSSK
;
A
#
# COMPACT_ATOMS: atom_id res chain seq x y z
N MET A 1 -10.87 1.05 40.87
CA MET A 1 -11.50 -0.24 40.47
C MET A 1 -11.12 -1.25 41.52
N SER A 2 -12.12 -1.87 42.13
CA SER A 2 -11.91 -2.75 43.28
C SER A 2 -11.41 -4.11 42.80
N ILE A 3 -10.47 -4.71 43.55
CA ILE A 3 -9.87 -6.02 43.29
C ILE A 3 -10.88 -7.14 42.94
N ASN A 4 -12.11 -7.04 43.46
CA ASN A 4 -13.19 -8.00 43.21
C ASN A 4 -13.68 -8.06 41.75
N GLU A 5 -13.63 -6.95 41.00
CA GLU A 5 -14.18 -6.90 39.63
C GLU A 5 -13.29 -7.69 38.64
N LYS A 6 -11.97 -7.65 38.84
CA LYS A 6 -11.00 -8.36 37.99
C LYS A 6 -11.03 -9.88 38.24
N GLN A 7 -11.30 -10.31 39.47
CA GLN A 7 -11.41 -11.73 39.82
C GLN A 7 -12.66 -12.37 39.18
N TYR A 8 -13.80 -11.68 39.23
CA TYR A 8 -15.05 -12.17 38.63
C TYR A 8 -14.93 -12.38 37.11
N LEU A 9 -14.21 -11.49 36.42
CA LEU A 9 -13.96 -11.60 34.97
C LEU A 9 -13.06 -12.79 34.62
N HIS A 10 -12.05 -13.07 35.46
CA HIS A 10 -11.15 -14.20 35.26
C HIS A 10 -11.87 -15.55 35.49
N GLU A 11 -12.75 -15.63 36.50
CA GLU A 11 -13.58 -16.81 36.76
C GLU A 11 -14.60 -17.09 35.66
N MET A 12 -15.00 -16.07 34.88
CA MET A 12 -15.82 -16.20 33.68
C MET A 12 -15.02 -16.56 32.41
N GLY A 13 -13.71 -16.82 32.51
CA GLY A 13 -12.85 -17.17 31.38
C GLY A 13 -12.48 -15.98 30.48
N ILE A 14 -12.74 -14.75 30.92
CA ILE A 14 -12.46 -13.54 30.15
C ILE A 14 -11.04 -13.09 30.47
N SER A 15 -10.12 -13.34 29.53
CA SER A 15 -8.74 -12.86 29.64
C SER A 15 -8.69 -11.35 29.44
N THR A 16 -8.42 -10.60 30.51
CA THR A 16 -8.27 -9.15 30.46
C THR A 16 -6.82 -8.80 30.06
N TRP A 17 -6.65 -8.22 28.87
CA TRP A 17 -5.34 -7.75 28.40
C TRP A 17 -5.15 -6.31 28.86
N GLU A 18 -4.34 -6.10 29.91
CA GLU A 18 -3.93 -4.75 30.32
C GLU A 18 -2.68 -4.34 29.52
N LEU A 19 -2.80 -3.27 28.74
CA LEU A 19 -1.67 -2.63 28.06
C LEU A 19 -0.72 -2.05 29.11
N VAL A 20 0.45 -2.68 29.27
CA VAL A 20 1.42 -2.40 30.34
C VAL A 20 2.06 -1.00 30.24
N HIS A 21 2.01 -0.35 29.08
CA HIS A 21 2.62 0.97 28.87
C HIS A 21 1.78 1.91 27.97
N PRO A 22 0.74 2.57 28.52
CA PRO A 22 -0.02 3.59 27.77
C PRO A 22 0.84 4.82 27.41
N ASP A 23 1.92 5.09 28.16
CA ASP A 23 2.82 6.23 27.94
C ASP A 23 3.67 6.14 26.66
N ARG A 24 3.89 4.91 26.12
CA ARG A 24 4.58 4.74 24.83
C ARG A 24 3.74 5.19 23.63
N LEU A 25 2.43 5.35 23.80
CA LEU A 25 1.52 5.80 22.73
C LEU A 25 1.48 7.34 22.62
N ALA A 26 1.88 8.09 23.64
CA ALA A 26 1.78 9.55 23.65
C ALA A 26 2.81 10.29 22.75
N GLY A 27 3.80 9.57 22.24
CA GLY A 27 4.86 10.14 21.39
C GLY A 27 5.27 9.26 20.20
N TYR A 28 4.53 8.18 19.91
CA TYR A 28 4.80 7.36 18.74
C TYR A 28 4.30 8.08 17.48
N GLN A 29 5.13 8.97 16.95
CA GLN A 29 4.97 9.42 15.57
C GLN A 29 5.39 8.26 14.69
N SER A 30 4.44 7.65 13.98
CA SER A 30 4.76 6.67 12.96
C SER A 30 5.85 7.26 12.06
N PRO A 31 7.01 6.59 11.92
CA PRO A 31 8.15 7.17 11.23
C PRO A 31 7.72 7.54 9.81
N LYS A 32 8.02 8.79 9.41
CA LYS A 32 7.79 9.22 8.04
C LYS A 32 8.52 8.28 7.09
N ILE A 33 7.86 7.89 6.02
CA ILE A 33 8.46 7.03 5.01
C ILE A 33 9.21 7.96 4.06
N ASP A 34 10.54 7.91 4.17
CA ASP A 34 11.43 8.61 3.25
C ASP A 34 11.67 7.72 2.03
N LEU A 35 11.31 8.22 0.85
CA LEU A 35 11.52 7.51 -0.40
C LEU A 35 12.90 7.85 -0.93
N GLN A 36 13.65 6.81 -1.31
CA GLN A 36 14.88 7.01 -2.04
C GLN A 36 14.59 7.76 -3.34
N SER A 37 15.48 8.67 -3.75
CA SER A 37 15.34 9.44 -4.99
C SER A 37 15.31 8.56 -6.26
N SER A 38 15.73 7.29 -6.15
CA SER A 38 15.61 6.29 -7.21
C SER A 38 14.20 5.70 -7.34
N CYS A 39 13.35 5.82 -6.31
CA CYS A 39 11.98 5.32 -6.34
C CYS A 39 11.09 6.22 -7.20
N LYS A 40 10.61 5.65 -8.29
CA LYS A 40 9.75 6.33 -9.27
C LYS A 40 8.31 5.84 -9.23
N LEU A 41 8.08 4.63 -8.74
CA LEU A 41 6.74 4.05 -8.63
C LEU A 41 6.43 3.64 -7.20
N LEU A 42 5.25 4.03 -6.72
CA LEU A 42 4.70 3.58 -5.45
C LEU A 42 3.49 2.69 -5.70
N LEU A 43 3.56 1.45 -5.23
CA LEU A 43 2.46 0.50 -5.21
C LEU A 43 1.76 0.57 -3.85
N ILE A 44 0.51 1.03 -3.83
CA ILE A 44 -0.36 1.04 -2.66
C ILE A 44 -1.30 -0.15 -2.74
N SER A 45 -1.04 -1.16 -1.90
CA SER A 45 -1.82 -2.39 -1.87
C SER A 45 -1.95 -2.90 -0.44
N PRO A 46 -3.12 -3.39 -0.01
CA PRO A 46 -3.28 -4.04 1.28
C PRO A 46 -2.59 -5.42 1.30
N VAL A 47 -2.29 -5.98 0.12
CA VAL A 47 -1.62 -7.28 -0.02
C VAL A 47 -0.31 -7.08 -0.79
N CYS A 48 0.80 -7.52 -0.19
CA CYS A 48 2.10 -7.54 -0.86
C CYS A 48 2.04 -8.48 -2.07
N PRO A 49 2.58 -8.09 -3.24
CA PRO A 49 2.67 -9.00 -4.37
C PRO A 49 3.66 -10.15 -4.08
N GLU A 50 3.19 -11.39 -4.21
CA GLU A 50 3.94 -12.62 -4.00
C GLU A 50 3.76 -13.59 -5.18
N ASN A 51 4.78 -14.43 -5.44
CA ASN A 51 4.76 -15.47 -6.48
C ASN A 51 4.29 -14.96 -7.86
N GLU A 52 3.15 -15.44 -8.35
CA GLU A 52 2.59 -15.08 -9.66
C GLU A 52 2.23 -13.59 -9.74
N THR A 53 1.71 -13.02 -8.65
CA THR A 53 1.38 -11.58 -8.60
C THR A 53 2.63 -10.70 -8.60
N ALA A 54 3.76 -11.20 -8.07
CA ALA A 54 5.06 -10.51 -8.17
C ALA A 54 5.59 -10.51 -9.61
N VAL A 55 5.42 -11.62 -10.34
CA VAL A 55 5.77 -11.69 -11.77
C VAL A 55 4.89 -10.75 -12.60
N LEU A 56 3.58 -10.72 -12.32
CA LEU A 56 2.66 -9.78 -12.96
C LEU A 56 3.07 -8.32 -12.69
N PHE A 57 3.38 -7.99 -11.44
CA PHE A 57 3.87 -6.67 -11.04
C PHE A 57 5.16 -6.29 -11.78
N GLU A 58 6.14 -7.20 -11.84
CA GLU A 58 7.39 -6.98 -12.58
C GLU A 58 7.14 -6.75 -14.08
N ASN A 59 6.25 -7.51 -14.71
CA ASN A 59 5.90 -7.34 -16.12
C ASN A 59 5.26 -5.98 -16.39
N ILE A 60 4.41 -5.52 -15.48
CA ILE A 60 3.75 -4.21 -15.55
C ILE A 60 4.79 -3.08 -15.38
N LEU A 61 5.71 -3.21 -14.42
CA LEU A 61 6.85 -2.29 -14.26
C LEU A 61 7.71 -2.20 -15.54
N LYS A 62 8.08 -3.35 -16.10
CA LYS A 62 8.85 -3.43 -17.36
C LYS A 62 8.16 -2.67 -18.49
N SER A 63 6.83 -2.75 -18.55
CA SER A 63 6.04 -2.06 -19.56
C SER A 63 6.02 -0.54 -19.39
N MET A 64 6.20 -0.06 -18.15
CA MET A 64 6.44 1.35 -17.83
C MET A 64 7.91 1.78 -17.96
N LYS A 65 8.81 0.87 -18.40
CA LYS A 65 10.27 1.03 -18.43
C LYS A 65 10.89 1.27 -17.05
N LEU A 66 10.26 0.74 -16.01
CA LEU A 66 10.73 0.77 -14.63
C LEU A 66 11.28 -0.60 -14.21
N THR A 67 12.12 -0.61 -13.18
CA THR A 67 12.65 -1.82 -12.55
C THR A 67 12.08 -1.97 -11.14
N LEU A 68 12.12 -3.19 -10.58
CA LEU A 68 11.68 -3.44 -9.20
C LEU A 68 12.41 -2.56 -8.17
N ASP A 69 13.69 -2.27 -8.40
CA ASP A 69 14.49 -1.39 -7.54
C ASP A 69 13.98 0.07 -7.50
N GLN A 70 13.25 0.49 -8.54
CA GLN A 70 12.64 1.82 -8.64
C GLN A 70 11.17 1.82 -8.18
N ALA A 71 10.70 0.69 -7.65
CA ALA A 71 9.33 0.50 -7.22
C ALA A 71 9.28 0.13 -5.73
N LEU A 72 8.39 0.78 -4.98
CA LEU A 72 8.18 0.52 -3.56
C LEU A 72 6.75 0.06 -3.32
N HIS A 73 6.57 -1.02 -2.56
CA HIS A 73 5.27 -1.43 -2.05
C HIS A 73 5.04 -0.85 -0.65
N ILE A 74 3.86 -0.27 -0.44
CA ILE A 74 3.37 0.12 0.87
C ILE A 74 1.90 -0.26 1.04
N GLU A 75 1.50 -0.43 2.30
CA GLU A 75 0.10 -0.59 2.67
C GLU A 75 -0.65 0.76 2.58
N PRO A 76 -1.96 0.75 2.27
CA PRO A 76 -2.77 1.98 2.20
C PRO A 76 -2.75 2.80 3.48
N GLU A 77 -2.68 2.14 4.66
CA GLU A 77 -2.60 2.80 5.96
C GLU A 77 -1.30 3.60 6.15
N ARG A 78 -0.25 3.26 5.39
CA ARG A 78 1.06 3.90 5.45
C ARG A 78 1.22 5.04 4.44
N PHE A 79 0.35 5.12 3.44
CA PHE A 79 0.33 6.19 2.47
C PHE A 79 0.27 7.61 3.08
N PRO A 80 -0.55 7.93 4.11
CA PRO A 80 -0.52 9.25 4.75
C PRO A 80 0.78 9.57 5.51
N LEU A 81 1.63 8.57 5.77
CA LEU A 81 2.94 8.75 6.40
C LEU A 81 4.05 9.06 5.39
N LEU A 82 3.72 9.06 4.10
CA LEU A 82 4.63 9.35 3.02
C LEU A 82 5.16 10.78 3.16
N GLY A 83 6.49 10.91 3.17
CA GLY A 83 7.14 12.22 3.17
C GLY A 83 7.07 12.91 1.80
N GLN A 84 7.97 13.86 1.62
CA GLN A 84 8.20 14.46 0.31
C GLN A 84 8.73 13.39 -0.65
N HIS A 85 8.15 13.34 -1.85
CA HIS A 85 8.46 12.29 -2.82
C HIS A 85 8.47 12.88 -4.24
N GLU A 86 9.31 12.30 -5.08
CA GLU A 86 9.43 12.64 -6.52
C GLU A 86 8.92 11.48 -7.38
N LEU A 87 7.80 10.90 -6.96
CA LEU A 87 7.19 9.75 -7.63
C LEU A 87 6.65 10.18 -8.99
N GLU A 88 7.02 9.46 -10.04
CA GLU A 88 6.43 9.64 -11.37
C GLU A 88 5.10 8.88 -11.49
N TRP A 89 5.00 7.74 -10.81
CA TRP A 89 3.87 6.83 -10.91
C TRP A 89 3.37 6.42 -9.53
N VAL A 90 2.06 6.34 -9.40
CA VAL A 90 1.40 5.86 -8.20
C VAL A 90 0.34 4.86 -8.61
N TRP A 91 0.37 3.67 -8.03
CA TRP A 91 -0.52 2.60 -8.42
C TRP A 91 -1.29 2.09 -7.20
N PHE A 92 -2.59 2.35 -7.20
CA PHE A 92 -3.52 1.85 -6.20
C PHE A 92 -4.11 0.51 -6.65
N THR A 93 -3.95 -0.52 -5.83
CA THR A 93 -4.48 -1.86 -6.10
C THR A 93 -5.37 -2.35 -4.97
N GLY A 94 -6.65 -2.61 -5.26
CA GLY A 94 -7.60 -3.11 -4.26
C GLY A 94 -7.93 -2.10 -3.15
N CYS A 95 -7.68 -0.81 -3.39
CA CYS A 95 -7.95 0.28 -2.47
C CYS A 95 -8.51 1.49 -3.22
N GLU A 96 -9.07 2.43 -2.47
CA GLU A 96 -9.50 3.71 -3.01
C GLU A 96 -8.28 4.51 -3.49
N ALA A 97 -8.38 5.05 -4.69
CA ALA A 97 -7.30 5.81 -5.29
C ALA A 97 -7.37 7.26 -4.82
N GLU A 98 -6.24 7.80 -4.37
CA GLU A 98 -6.13 9.20 -4.01
C GLU A 98 -5.51 10.02 -5.15
N VAL A 99 -6.02 11.23 -5.35
CA VAL A 99 -5.52 12.14 -6.37
C VAL A 99 -4.28 12.87 -5.86
N LEU A 100 -3.13 12.38 -6.29
CA LEU A 100 -1.82 13.00 -6.13
C LEU A 100 -1.50 13.95 -7.30
N PRO A 101 -1.31 15.26 -7.07
CA PRO A 101 -0.90 16.19 -8.12
C PRO A 101 0.48 15.81 -8.67
N ASP A 102 0.71 16.08 -9.96
CA ASP A 102 1.97 15.86 -10.67
C ASP A 102 2.44 14.39 -10.80
N THR A 103 1.59 13.42 -10.45
CA THR A 103 1.92 11.98 -10.58
C THR A 103 0.95 11.24 -11.50
N LYS A 104 1.44 10.21 -12.18
CA LYS A 104 0.62 9.34 -13.03
C LYS A 104 -0.03 8.25 -12.19
N GLN A 105 -1.34 8.32 -12.03
CA GLN A 105 -2.09 7.41 -11.18
C GLN A 105 -2.68 6.24 -11.95
N LEU A 106 -2.40 5.04 -11.47
CA LEU A 106 -2.96 3.78 -11.95
C LEU A 106 -3.88 3.21 -10.88
N THR A 107 -4.97 2.57 -11.32
CA THR A 107 -5.98 2.02 -10.41
C THR A 107 -6.41 0.66 -10.90
N SER A 108 -6.26 -0.36 -10.09
CA SER A 108 -6.75 -1.70 -10.43
C SER A 108 -7.35 -2.39 -9.21
N PRO A 109 -8.13 -3.46 -9.40
CA PRO A 109 -8.39 -4.39 -8.32
C PRO A 109 -7.07 -5.04 -7.84
N LEU A 110 -7.17 -5.87 -6.79
CA LEU A 110 -6.02 -6.61 -6.26
C LEU A 110 -5.33 -7.42 -7.36
N LEU A 111 -4.00 -7.53 -7.28
CA LEU A 111 -3.22 -8.23 -8.31
C LEU A 111 -3.66 -9.68 -8.51
N GLN A 112 -4.12 -10.35 -7.44
CA GLN A 112 -4.71 -11.69 -7.51
C GLN A 112 -5.95 -11.75 -8.43
N ASP A 113 -6.80 -10.73 -8.40
CA ASP A 113 -8.01 -10.66 -9.22
C ASP A 113 -7.70 -10.18 -10.64
N VAL A 114 -6.65 -9.37 -10.80
CA VAL A 114 -6.13 -8.96 -12.10
C VAL A 114 -5.53 -10.16 -12.83
N ASP A 115 -4.81 -11.05 -12.14
CA ASP A 115 -4.10 -12.13 -12.80
C ASP A 115 -5.04 -13.09 -13.55
N GLY A 116 -6.16 -13.46 -12.94
CA GLY A 116 -7.19 -14.30 -13.56
C GLY A 116 -8.11 -13.58 -14.55
N ASN A 117 -8.04 -12.25 -14.67
CA ASN A 117 -9.02 -11.46 -15.42
C ASN A 117 -8.39 -10.62 -16.55
N THR A 118 -8.52 -11.12 -17.79
CA THR A 118 -8.04 -10.46 -19.01
C THR A 118 -8.62 -9.06 -19.21
N GLN A 119 -9.86 -8.80 -18.78
CA GLN A 119 -10.47 -7.47 -18.90
C GLN A 119 -9.78 -6.46 -17.99
N GLN A 120 -9.42 -6.88 -16.77
CA GLN A 120 -8.71 -6.02 -15.81
C GLN A 120 -7.27 -5.75 -16.26
N LYS A 121 -6.56 -6.78 -16.75
CA LYS A 121 -5.23 -6.60 -17.38
C LYS A 121 -5.28 -5.58 -18.52
N ARG A 122 -6.31 -5.68 -19.39
CA ARG A 122 -6.49 -4.74 -20.50
C ARG A 122 -6.83 -3.33 -20.02
N ALA A 123 -7.71 -3.19 -19.02
CA ALA A 123 -8.06 -1.89 -18.46
C ALA A 123 -6.84 -1.17 -17.88
N LEU A 124 -6.02 -1.88 -17.11
CA LEU A 124 -4.75 -1.38 -16.59
C LEU A 124 -3.81 -0.96 -17.72
N TRP A 125 -3.68 -1.78 -18.76
CA TRP A 125 -2.86 -1.45 -19.93
C TRP A 125 -3.33 -0.17 -20.63
N GLN A 126 -4.64 0.02 -20.78
CA GLN A 126 -5.20 1.24 -21.35
C GLN A 126 -4.84 2.48 -20.52
N GLN A 127 -4.85 2.37 -19.19
CA GLN A 127 -4.42 3.47 -18.31
C GLN A 127 -2.95 3.83 -18.56
N ILE A 128 -2.05 2.84 -18.57
CA ILE A 128 -0.61 3.04 -18.85
C ILE A 128 -0.41 3.70 -20.22
N CYS A 129 -1.10 3.21 -21.26
CA CYS A 129 -1.03 3.80 -22.60
C CYS A 129 -1.51 5.26 -22.63
N SER A 130 -2.54 5.59 -21.86
CA SER A 130 -3.12 6.95 -21.81
C SER A 130 -2.11 7.98 -21.31
N TYR A 131 -1.32 7.61 -20.29
CA TYR A 131 -0.25 8.46 -19.77
C TYR A 131 0.99 8.50 -20.66
N ASN A 132 1.32 7.39 -21.33
CA ASN A 132 2.43 7.38 -22.28
C ASN A 132 2.15 8.29 -23.50
N ASN A 133 0.89 8.40 -23.91
CA ASN A 133 0.49 9.25 -25.02
C ASN A 133 0.33 10.74 -24.63
N SER A 134 0.12 11.04 -23.35
CA SER A 134 -0.02 12.43 -22.85
C SER A 134 1.32 13.15 -22.60
N SER A 135 2.46 12.45 -22.75
CA SER A 135 3.81 13.02 -22.52
C SER A 135 4.38 13.74 -23.75
N LYS A 136 3.55 14.44 -24.53
CA LYS A 136 3.99 15.14 -25.75
C LYS A 136 4.06 16.65 -25.58
#